data_AF-A0A8S3RWI7-F1
#
_entry.id   AF-A0A8S3RWI7-F1
#
_cell.length_a   1.000
_cell.length_b   1.000
_cell.length_c   1.000
_cell.angle_alpha   90.00
_cell.angle_beta   90.00
_cell.angle_gamma   90.00
#
_symmetry.space_group_name_H-M   'P 1'
#
loop_
_entity.id
_entity.type
_entity.pdbx_description
1 polymer ?
#
loop_
_entity_poly.entity_id
_entity_poly.type
_entity_poly.pdbx_seq_one_letter_code
_entity_poly.pdbx_strand_id
1 'polypeptide(L)'
;MCNTCNVTVCTSCVTGNHNGHKFSKLVDVIAQLRGENEKQIRDKTNEANQNITKIEISLKSFDNDIESVIKAITDQSNNIKRMVDKSVSTMIALVKEQSTKEKDKLMKILSAAKSTLVAGQNLDRRLDSLDKARQHETMVQQINKMKEEINKLHIDSLPEFPKISFDSKAVTEDDIRQLIGSYTLSGCSPVKEKEYPHHGWLFRCLNCGYEFIHPKRHPE
;
A
#
# COMPACT_ATOMS: atom_id res chain seq x y z
N MET A 1 51.31 40.51 -42.06
CA MET A 1 50.94 39.08 -42.02
C MET A 1 50.89 38.57 -43.45
N CYS A 2 51.53 37.44 -43.75
CA CYS A 2 51.39 36.79 -45.05
C CYS A 2 50.06 36.02 -45.04
N ASN A 3 49.09 36.46 -45.84
CA ASN A 3 47.74 35.87 -45.85
C ASN A 3 47.74 34.49 -46.52
N THR A 4 48.66 34.26 -47.48
CA THR A 4 48.82 32.97 -48.15
C THR A 4 49.31 31.89 -47.20
N CYS A 5 50.22 32.24 -46.29
CA CYS A 5 50.83 31.29 -45.35
C CYS A 5 50.24 31.36 -43.94
N ASN A 6 49.35 32.34 -43.68
CA ASN A 6 48.76 32.65 -42.38
C ASN A 6 49.79 32.83 -41.23
N VAL A 7 50.93 33.49 -41.52
CA VAL A 7 52.01 33.72 -40.53
C VAL A 7 52.49 35.18 -40.52
N THR A 8 53.03 35.61 -39.38
CA THR A 8 53.75 36.88 -39.27
C THR A 8 55.12 36.76 -39.92
N VAL A 9 55.51 37.78 -40.68
CA VAL A 9 56.77 37.79 -41.45
C VAL A 9 57.42 39.16 -41.32
N CYS A 10 58.75 39.22 -41.26
CA CYS A 10 59.50 40.47 -41.30
C CYS A 10 59.63 40.99 -42.74
N THR A 11 60.09 42.24 -42.91
CA THR A 11 60.27 42.87 -44.22
C THR A 11 61.22 42.09 -45.14
N SER A 12 62.29 41.51 -44.60
CA SER A 12 63.24 40.69 -45.38
C SER A 12 62.62 39.40 -45.91
N CYS A 13 61.69 38.80 -45.18
CA CYS A 13 61.00 37.59 -45.62
C CYS A 13 59.96 37.87 -46.72
N VAL A 14 59.43 39.09 -46.81
CA VAL A 14 58.47 39.51 -47.85
C VAL A 14 59.10 39.48 -49.24
N THR A 15 60.36 39.90 -49.38
CA THR A 15 61.07 39.92 -50.66
C THR A 15 61.77 38.59 -51.00
N GLY A 16 61.93 37.70 -50.01
CA GLY A 16 62.49 36.36 -50.20
C GLY A 16 61.40 35.29 -50.32
N ASN A 17 61.27 34.46 -49.29
CA ASN A 17 60.42 33.26 -49.30
C ASN A 17 58.91 33.51 -49.44
N HIS A 18 58.45 34.75 -49.27
CA HIS A 18 57.04 35.12 -49.45
C HIS A 18 56.83 36.09 -50.62
N ASN A 19 57.80 36.19 -51.54
CA ASN A 19 57.68 37.06 -52.70
C ASN A 19 56.46 36.64 -53.55
N GLY A 20 55.67 37.63 -53.97
CA GLY A 20 54.41 37.41 -54.72
C GLY A 20 53.20 36.98 -53.86
N HIS A 21 53.34 36.80 -52.55
CA HIS A 21 52.20 36.50 -51.67
C HIS A 21 51.35 37.74 -51.35
N LYS A 22 50.12 37.52 -50.86
CA LYS A 22 49.25 38.61 -50.37
C LYS A 22 49.57 38.93 -48.92
N PHE A 23 49.58 40.21 -48.57
CA PHE A 23 49.88 40.67 -47.22
C PHE A 23 48.80 41.61 -46.70
N SER A 24 48.45 41.43 -45.43
CA SER A 24 47.65 42.39 -44.66
C SER A 24 48.49 43.01 -43.54
N LYS A 25 48.15 44.25 -43.14
CA LYS A 25 48.74 44.86 -41.95
C LYS A 25 48.37 44.02 -40.74
N LEU A 26 49.35 43.79 -39.87
CA LEU A 26 49.16 42.95 -38.68
C LEU A 26 48.08 43.52 -37.75
N VAL A 27 48.03 44.86 -37.61
CA VAL A 27 47.06 45.56 -36.77
C VAL A 27 45.63 45.28 -37.23
N ASP A 28 45.36 45.30 -38.54
CA ASP A 28 44.02 45.07 -39.10
C ASP A 28 43.57 43.62 -38.88
N VAL A 29 44.47 42.65 -39.06
CA VAL A 29 44.20 41.22 -38.82
C VAL A 29 43.93 40.96 -37.34
N ILE A 30 44.72 41.56 -36.44
CA ILE A 30 44.51 41.44 -34.99
C ILE A 30 43.15 42.04 -34.59
N ALA A 31 42.80 43.23 -35.11
CA ALA A 31 41.53 43.86 -34.82
C ALA A 31 40.33 43.02 -35.29
N GLN A 32 40.42 42.44 -36.50
CA GLN A 32 39.39 41.54 -37.03
C GLN A 32 39.24 40.28 -36.17
N LEU A 33 40.33 39.54 -35.92
CA LEU A 33 40.31 38.31 -35.12
C LEU A 33 39.80 38.58 -33.70
N ARG A 34 40.18 39.72 -33.12
CA ARG A 34 39.68 40.14 -31.82
C ARG A 34 38.17 40.36 -31.85
N GLY A 35 37.65 41.08 -32.84
CA GLY A 35 36.20 41.31 -32.99
C GLY A 35 35.42 40.01 -33.21
N GLU A 36 35.95 39.09 -34.02
CA GLU A 36 35.36 37.77 -34.25
C GLU A 36 35.34 36.90 -32.98
N ASN A 37 36.46 36.84 -32.26
CA ASN A 37 36.56 36.11 -31.00
C ASN A 37 35.67 36.72 -29.91
N GLU A 38 35.63 38.05 -29.77
CA GLU A 38 34.76 38.74 -28.82
C GLU A 38 33.28 38.44 -29.11
N LYS A 39 32.89 38.37 -30.38
CA LYS A 39 31.54 37.95 -30.79
C LYS A 39 31.27 36.50 -30.45
N GLN A 40 32.15 35.56 -30.83
CA GLN A 40 31.98 34.14 -30.53
C GLN A 40 31.90 33.86 -29.02
N ILE A 41 32.76 34.49 -28.22
CA ILE A 41 32.74 34.39 -26.76
C ILE A 41 31.40 34.87 -26.23
N ARG A 42 30.91 36.02 -26.70
CA ARG A 42 29.62 36.59 -26.27
C ARG A 42 28.45 35.66 -26.63
N ASP A 43 28.41 35.15 -27.85
CA ASP A 43 27.35 34.26 -28.32
C ASP A 43 27.33 32.95 -27.53
N LYS A 44 28.51 32.34 -27.30
CA LYS A 44 28.64 31.13 -26.48
C LYS A 44 28.33 31.34 -25.01
N THR A 45 28.70 32.49 -24.46
CA THR A 45 28.35 32.86 -23.07
C THR A 45 26.84 33.03 -22.91
N ASN A 46 26.18 33.68 -23.88
CA ASN A 46 24.74 33.84 -23.88
C ASN A 46 24.00 32.49 -24.01
N GLU A 47 24.47 31.61 -24.91
CA GLU A 47 23.95 30.25 -25.06
C GLU A 47 24.09 29.45 -23.76
N ALA A 48 25.28 29.50 -23.13
CA ALA A 48 25.53 28.84 -21.85
C ALA A 48 24.60 29.36 -20.75
N ASN A 49 24.45 30.68 -20.62
CA ASN A 49 23.55 31.29 -19.63
C ASN A 49 22.10 30.86 -19.83
N GLN A 50 21.60 30.84 -21.08
CA GLN A 50 20.24 30.37 -21.38
C GLN A 50 20.05 28.89 -21.00
N ASN A 51 21.04 28.05 -21.27
CA ASN A 51 20.99 26.64 -20.92
C ASN A 51 21.04 26.43 -19.41
N ILE A 52 21.87 27.18 -18.67
CA ILE A 52 21.92 27.16 -17.21
C ILE A 52 20.55 27.51 -16.63
N THR A 53 19.93 28.60 -17.08
CA THR A 53 18.59 29.00 -16.60
C THR A 53 17.53 27.94 -16.88
N LYS A 54 17.56 27.29 -18.05
CA LYS A 54 16.63 26.19 -18.36
C LYS A 54 16.83 25.01 -17.40
N ILE A 55 18.08 24.63 -17.14
CA ILE A 55 18.40 23.53 -16.21
C ILE A 55 17.91 23.88 -14.80
N GLU A 56 18.14 25.09 -14.32
CA GLU A 56 17.68 25.53 -12.99
C GLU A 56 16.15 25.48 -12.86
N ILE A 57 15.42 25.88 -13.91
CA ILE A 57 13.95 25.78 -13.94
C ILE A 57 13.52 24.31 -13.94
N SER A 58 14.14 23.47 -14.77
CA SER A 58 13.83 22.03 -14.83
C SER A 58 14.12 21.30 -13.52
N LEU A 59 15.20 21.65 -12.82
CA LEU A 59 15.52 21.07 -11.50
C LEU A 59 14.45 21.43 -10.46
N LYS A 60 14.01 22.69 -10.40
CA LYS A 60 12.92 23.09 -9.51
C LYS A 60 11.60 22.38 -9.85
N SER A 61 11.30 22.21 -11.13
CA SER A 61 10.11 21.45 -11.56
C SER A 61 10.21 19.99 -11.12
N PHE A 62 11.39 19.38 -11.29
CA PHE A 62 11.63 18.00 -10.88
C PHE A 62 11.46 17.79 -9.37
N ASP A 63 11.99 18.70 -8.55
CA ASP A 63 11.82 18.64 -7.09
C ASP A 63 10.33 18.72 -6.71
N ASN A 64 9.58 19.63 -7.33
CA ASN A 64 8.13 19.74 -7.12
C ASN A 64 7.38 18.46 -7.54
N ASP A 65 7.78 17.83 -8.64
CA ASP A 65 7.18 16.57 -9.09
C ASP A 65 7.45 15.44 -8.09
N ILE A 66 8.66 15.36 -7.55
CA ILE A 66 9.02 14.39 -6.51
C ILE A 66 8.20 14.62 -5.23
N GLU A 67 8.09 15.86 -4.75
CA GLU A 67 7.27 16.20 -3.58
C GLU A 67 5.79 15.83 -3.80
N SER A 68 5.26 16.09 -5.00
CA SER A 68 3.89 15.74 -5.37
C SER A 68 3.65 14.22 -5.33
N VAL A 69 4.59 13.42 -5.85
CA VAL A 69 4.53 11.96 -5.80
C VAL A 69 4.61 11.45 -4.35
N ILE A 70 5.52 11.97 -3.53
CA ILE A 70 5.63 11.62 -2.10
C ILE A 70 4.31 11.91 -1.38
N LYS A 71 3.71 13.08 -1.64
CA LYS A 71 2.42 13.45 -1.06
C LYS A 71 1.31 12.49 -1.49
N ALA A 72 1.23 12.14 -2.78
CA ALA A 72 0.23 11.21 -3.29
C ALA A 72 0.35 9.81 -2.65
N ILE A 73 1.57 9.28 -2.52
CA ILE A 73 1.85 8.01 -1.84
C ILE A 73 1.38 8.08 -0.38
N THR A 74 1.69 9.17 0.31
CA THR A 74 1.34 9.38 1.72
C THR A 74 -0.18 9.45 1.90
N ASP A 75 -0.87 10.23 1.06
CA ASP A 75 -2.33 10.39 1.10
C ASP A 75 -3.03 9.04 0.85
N GLN A 76 -2.57 8.26 -0.13
CA GLN A 76 -3.11 6.94 -0.44
C GLN A 76 -2.89 5.95 0.71
N SER A 77 -1.69 5.93 1.31
CA SER A 77 -1.38 5.09 2.48
C SER A 77 -2.30 5.40 3.67
N ASN A 78 -2.51 6.69 3.96
CA ASN A 78 -3.42 7.12 5.02
C ASN A 78 -4.86 6.70 4.76
N ASN A 79 -5.33 6.76 3.51
CA ASN A 79 -6.67 6.32 3.16
C ASN A 79 -6.84 4.80 3.34
N ILE A 80 -5.87 4.00 2.89
CA ILE A 80 -5.87 2.54 3.08
C ILE A 80 -5.89 2.20 4.57
N LYS A 81 -5.03 2.83 5.37
CA LYS A 81 -5.00 2.64 6.83
C LYS A 81 -6.39 2.85 7.46
N ARG A 82 -7.05 3.96 7.10
CA ARG A 82 -8.40 4.26 7.58
C ARG A 82 -9.43 3.20 7.16
N MET A 83 -9.33 2.67 5.94
CA MET A 83 -10.20 1.60 5.46
C MET A 83 -9.98 0.29 6.22
N VAL A 84 -8.72 -0.06 6.51
CA VAL A 84 -8.35 -1.22 7.33
C VAL A 84 -8.90 -1.07 8.74
N ASP A 85 -8.65 0.06 9.40
CA ASP A 85 -9.12 0.33 10.77
C ASP A 85 -10.65 0.24 10.87
N LYS A 86 -11.36 0.79 9.88
CA LYS A 86 -12.82 0.67 9.79
C LYS A 86 -13.27 -0.78 9.64
N SER A 87 -12.63 -1.54 8.75
CA SER A 87 -12.97 -2.94 8.50
C SER A 87 -12.74 -3.81 9.74
N VAL A 88 -11.61 -3.62 10.43
CA VAL A 88 -11.31 -4.29 11.71
C VAL A 88 -12.38 -3.97 12.76
N SER A 89 -12.72 -2.68 12.91
CA SER A 89 -13.75 -2.25 13.86
C SER A 89 -15.10 -2.88 13.58
N THR A 90 -15.50 -2.95 12.30
CA THR A 90 -16.74 -3.61 11.87
C THR A 90 -16.72 -5.11 12.17
N MET A 91 -15.64 -5.82 11.85
CA MET A 91 -15.52 -7.26 12.14
C MET A 91 -15.61 -7.55 13.64
N ILE A 92 -14.94 -6.75 14.47
CA ILE A 92 -15.02 -6.87 15.94
C ILE A 92 -16.45 -6.63 16.43
N ALA A 93 -17.14 -5.63 15.91
CA ALA A 93 -18.52 -5.32 16.28
C ALA A 93 -19.46 -6.49 15.94
N LEU A 94 -19.32 -7.07 14.75
CA LEU A 94 -20.12 -8.22 14.32
C LEU A 94 -19.91 -9.45 15.22
N VAL A 95 -18.66 -9.77 15.58
CA VAL A 95 -18.36 -10.89 16.49
C VAL A 95 -18.97 -10.65 17.86
N LYS A 96 -18.90 -9.42 18.39
CA LYS A 96 -19.51 -9.07 19.68
C LYS A 96 -21.03 -9.16 19.66
N GLU A 97 -21.67 -8.68 18.59
CA GLU A 97 -23.12 -8.74 18.42
C GLU A 97 -23.59 -10.20 18.35
N GLN A 98 -22.92 -11.02 17.54
CA GLN A 98 -23.25 -12.45 17.42
C GLN A 98 -23.04 -13.19 18.74
N SER A 99 -21.93 -12.91 19.45
CA SER A 99 -21.67 -13.47 20.77
C SER A 99 -22.77 -13.13 21.78
N THR A 100 -23.26 -11.89 21.76
CA THR A 100 -24.35 -11.43 22.64
C THR A 100 -25.65 -12.17 22.31
N LYS A 101 -26.01 -12.26 21.03
CA LYS A 101 -27.21 -12.97 20.56
C LYS A 101 -27.20 -14.45 20.95
N GLU A 102 -26.08 -15.13 20.77
CA GLU A 102 -25.96 -16.54 21.14
C GLU A 102 -25.98 -16.75 22.66
N LYS A 103 -25.32 -15.86 23.42
CA LYS A 103 -25.38 -15.88 24.88
C LYS A 103 -26.82 -15.70 25.40
N ASP A 104 -27.57 -14.77 24.84
CA ASP A 104 -28.97 -14.53 25.23
C ASP A 104 -29.86 -15.75 24.97
N LYS A 105 -29.66 -16.45 23.83
CA LYS A 105 -30.35 -17.71 23.55
C LYS A 105 -30.02 -18.78 24.59
N LEU A 106 -28.73 -18.98 24.87
CA LEU A 106 -28.28 -19.96 25.87
C LEU A 106 -28.80 -19.62 27.27
N MET A 107 -28.87 -18.34 27.65
CA MET A 107 -29.44 -17.91 28.92
C MET A 107 -30.93 -18.20 29.03
N LYS A 108 -31.70 -18.04 27.93
CA LYS A 108 -33.12 -18.40 27.89
C LYS A 108 -33.32 -19.91 28.07
N ILE A 109 -32.53 -20.72 27.38
CA ILE A 109 -32.57 -22.18 27.51
C ILE A 109 -32.21 -22.60 28.95
N LEU A 110 -31.15 -22.02 29.52
CA LEU A 110 -30.77 -22.28 30.90
C LEU A 110 -31.87 -21.90 31.89
N SER A 111 -32.53 -20.76 31.69
CA SER A 111 -33.63 -20.32 32.55
C SER A 111 -34.83 -21.26 32.47
N ALA A 112 -35.19 -21.73 31.27
CA ALA A 112 -36.27 -22.69 31.08
C ALA A 112 -35.92 -24.03 31.77
N ALA A 113 -34.72 -24.56 31.53
CA ALA A 113 -34.26 -25.80 32.17
C ALA A 113 -34.25 -25.71 33.70
N LYS A 114 -33.83 -24.59 34.28
CA LYS A 114 -33.90 -24.35 35.72
C LYS A 114 -35.34 -24.32 36.23
N SER A 115 -36.27 -23.72 35.48
CA SER A 115 -37.70 -23.70 35.85
C SER A 115 -38.30 -25.10 35.84
N THR A 116 -38.02 -25.90 34.80
CA THR A 116 -38.44 -27.31 34.72
C THR A 116 -37.86 -28.12 35.87
N LEU A 117 -36.58 -27.93 36.22
CA LEU A 117 -35.95 -28.60 37.36
C LEU A 117 -36.66 -28.28 38.68
N VAL A 118 -36.96 -27.01 38.95
CA VAL A 118 -37.67 -26.60 40.17
C VAL A 118 -39.09 -27.18 40.21
N ALA A 119 -39.79 -27.21 39.08
CA ALA A 119 -41.12 -27.82 38.99
C ALA A 119 -41.06 -29.33 39.28
N GLY A 120 -40.08 -30.04 38.73
CA GLY A 120 -39.82 -31.45 39.02
C GLY A 120 -39.53 -31.70 40.50
N GLN A 121 -38.65 -30.92 41.11
CA GLN A 121 -38.33 -31.01 42.54
C GLN A 121 -39.55 -30.76 43.44
N ASN A 122 -40.47 -29.88 43.03
CA ASN A 122 -41.70 -29.63 43.78
C ASN A 122 -42.69 -30.80 43.65
N LEU A 123 -42.78 -31.44 42.49
CA LEU A 123 -43.57 -32.66 42.31
C LEU A 123 -43.01 -33.82 43.14
N ASP A 124 -41.71 -33.98 43.16
CA ASP A 124 -41.00 -34.99 43.95
C ASP A 124 -41.30 -34.85 45.46
N ARG A 125 -41.15 -33.63 46.00
CA ARG A 125 -41.53 -33.34 47.40
C ARG A 125 -42.99 -33.59 47.71
N ARG A 126 -43.89 -33.33 46.75
CA ARG A 126 -45.34 -33.59 46.91
C ARG A 126 -45.62 -35.08 46.94
N LEU A 127 -44.94 -35.87 46.10
CA LEU A 127 -45.04 -37.33 46.11
C LEU A 127 -44.59 -37.89 47.47
N ASP A 128 -43.44 -37.46 47.99
CA ASP A 128 -42.94 -37.82 49.32
C ASP A 128 -43.93 -37.49 50.45
N SER A 129 -44.65 -36.37 50.33
CA SER A 129 -45.65 -35.96 51.31
C SER A 129 -46.92 -36.82 51.25
N LEU A 130 -47.27 -37.30 50.05
CA LEU A 130 -48.40 -38.19 49.84
C LEU A 130 -48.13 -39.58 50.39
N ASP A 131 -46.94 -40.14 50.18
CA ASP A 131 -46.57 -41.45 50.74
C ASP A 131 -46.68 -41.51 52.27
N LYS A 132 -46.61 -40.35 52.94
CA LYS A 132 -46.74 -40.22 54.40
C LYS A 132 -48.20 -40.03 54.87
N ALA A 133 -49.13 -39.74 53.98
CA ALA A 133 -50.54 -39.52 54.32
C ALA A 133 -51.31 -40.87 54.45
N ARG A 134 -52.43 -40.89 55.20
CA ARG A 134 -53.22 -42.12 55.48
C ARG A 134 -54.58 -42.19 54.77
N GLN A 135 -54.86 -41.29 53.82
CA GLN A 135 -56.15 -41.22 53.12
C GLN A 135 -56.00 -41.68 51.66
N HIS A 136 -56.27 -42.95 51.39
CA HIS A 136 -55.98 -43.61 50.11
C HIS A 136 -56.82 -43.11 48.93
N GLU A 137 -58.06 -42.66 49.17
CA GLU A 137 -59.00 -42.28 48.09
C GLU A 137 -58.65 -40.90 47.48
N THR A 138 -58.14 -39.98 48.29
CA THR A 138 -57.66 -38.65 47.84
C THR A 138 -56.29 -38.72 47.18
N MET A 139 -55.47 -39.74 47.48
CA MET A 139 -54.16 -39.96 46.86
C MET A 139 -54.27 -40.25 45.37
N VAL A 140 -55.20 -41.12 44.95
CA VAL A 140 -55.32 -41.54 43.55
C VAL A 140 -55.60 -40.34 42.63
N GLN A 141 -56.48 -39.43 43.05
CA GLN A 141 -56.78 -38.20 42.31
C GLN A 141 -55.58 -37.27 42.23
N GLN A 142 -54.82 -37.12 43.33
CA GLN A 142 -53.63 -36.27 43.36
C GLN A 142 -52.47 -36.85 42.53
N ILE A 143 -52.28 -38.17 42.53
CA ILE A 143 -51.29 -38.86 41.70
C ILE A 143 -51.61 -38.70 40.22
N ASN A 144 -52.87 -38.89 39.82
CA ASN A 144 -53.29 -38.68 38.43
C ASN A 144 -53.07 -37.23 37.98
N LYS A 145 -53.33 -36.26 38.86
CA LYS A 145 -53.05 -34.84 38.59
C LYS A 145 -51.54 -34.58 38.43
N MET A 146 -50.70 -35.15 39.30
CA MET A 146 -49.25 -35.02 39.18
C MET A 146 -48.72 -35.68 37.91
N LYS A 147 -49.31 -36.80 37.46
CA LYS A 147 -48.94 -37.45 36.20
C LYS A 147 -49.10 -36.50 35.00
N GLU A 148 -50.19 -35.75 34.95
CA GLU A 148 -50.41 -34.71 33.93
C GLU A 148 -49.40 -33.55 34.05
N GLU A 149 -48.98 -33.18 35.26
CA GLU A 149 -47.94 -32.17 35.49
C GLU A 149 -46.54 -32.67 35.10
N ILE A 150 -46.23 -33.96 35.34
CA ILE A 150 -44.98 -34.63 34.93
C ILE A 150 -44.88 -34.69 33.41
N ASN A 151 -45.97 -35.03 32.71
CA ASN A 151 -45.99 -35.08 31.24
C ASN A 151 -45.68 -33.71 30.60
N LYS A 152 -45.83 -32.61 31.36
CA LYS A 152 -45.49 -31.25 30.92
C LYS A 152 -44.04 -30.86 31.24
N LEU A 153 -43.32 -31.64 32.05
CA LEU A 153 -41.91 -31.41 32.31
C LEU A 153 -41.10 -31.86 31.10
N HIS A 154 -40.80 -30.91 30.23
CA HIS A 154 -39.90 -31.11 29.12
C HIS A 154 -38.68 -30.20 29.28
N ILE A 155 -37.50 -30.77 29.07
CA ILE A 155 -36.28 -30.00 28.81
C ILE A 155 -35.95 -30.35 27.37
N ASP A 156 -35.98 -29.34 26.49
CA ASP A 156 -35.53 -29.50 25.12
C ASP A 156 -34.09 -30.07 25.12
N SER A 157 -33.74 -30.83 24.07
CA SER A 157 -32.39 -31.40 23.94
C SER A 157 -31.30 -30.34 24.16
N LEU A 158 -30.19 -30.74 24.80
CA LEU A 158 -29.04 -29.86 25.05
C LEU A 158 -28.65 -29.10 23.78
N PRO A 159 -28.57 -27.75 23.83
CA PRO A 159 -28.19 -26.98 22.67
C PRO A 159 -26.73 -27.28 22.31
N GLU A 160 -26.46 -27.33 21.01
CA GLU A 160 -25.10 -27.36 20.51
C GLU A 160 -24.43 -26.01 20.78
N PHE A 161 -23.24 -26.02 21.38
CA PHE A 161 -22.52 -24.79 21.71
C PHE A 161 -21.83 -24.24 20.45
N PRO A 162 -22.08 -22.98 20.06
CA PRO A 162 -21.45 -22.41 18.89
C PRO A 162 -19.93 -22.27 19.12
N LYS A 163 -19.15 -22.76 18.16
CA LYS A 163 -17.69 -22.56 18.11
C LYS A 163 -17.38 -21.34 17.25
N ILE A 164 -16.57 -20.42 17.77
CA ILE A 164 -16.11 -19.23 17.04
C ILE A 164 -14.61 -19.44 16.73
N SER A 165 -14.21 -19.26 15.48
CA SER A 165 -12.82 -19.27 15.03
C SER A 165 -12.53 -18.07 14.13
N PHE A 166 -11.27 -17.65 14.07
CA PHE A 166 -10.77 -16.63 13.17
C PHE A 166 -9.56 -17.18 12.43
N ASP A 167 -9.67 -17.25 11.10
CA ASP A 167 -8.60 -17.73 10.25
C ASP A 167 -7.95 -16.53 9.55
N SER A 168 -6.72 -16.20 9.94
CA SER A 168 -5.97 -15.12 9.31
C SER A 168 -5.35 -15.58 8.00
N LYS A 169 -5.25 -14.65 7.06
CA LYS A 169 -4.43 -14.82 5.84
C LYS A 169 -3.10 -14.11 6.04
N ALA A 170 -2.02 -14.74 5.58
CA ALA A 170 -0.73 -14.08 5.48
C ALA A 170 -0.83 -12.94 4.47
N VAL A 171 -0.28 -11.78 4.81
CA VAL A 171 -0.17 -10.60 3.94
C VAL A 171 1.31 -10.34 3.74
N THR A 172 1.73 -10.19 2.49
CA THR A 172 3.11 -9.90 2.13
C THR A 172 3.33 -8.41 1.92
N GLU A 173 4.59 -7.98 1.88
CA GLU A 173 4.92 -6.58 1.55
C GLU A 173 4.47 -6.21 0.13
N ASP A 174 4.49 -7.18 -0.80
CA ASP A 174 4.06 -6.96 -2.18
C ASP A 174 2.56 -6.67 -2.26
N ASP A 175 1.73 -7.38 -1.48
CA ASP A 175 0.29 -7.10 -1.37
C ASP A 175 0.05 -5.66 -0.91
N ILE A 176 0.82 -5.19 0.07
CA ILE A 176 0.73 -3.82 0.59
C ILE A 176 1.17 -2.81 -0.46
N ARG A 177 2.28 -3.07 -1.17
CA ARG A 177 2.75 -2.20 -2.26
C ARG A 177 1.73 -2.09 -3.38
N GLN A 178 1.11 -3.20 -3.79
CA GLN A 178 0.07 -3.21 -4.82
C GLN A 178 -1.15 -2.37 -4.42
N LEU A 179 -1.51 -2.33 -3.14
CA LEU A 179 -2.61 -1.48 -2.65
C LEU A 179 -2.27 0.01 -2.69
N ILE A 180 -1.02 0.37 -2.40
CA ILE A 180 -0.54 1.77 -2.45
C ILE A 180 -0.37 2.24 -3.90
N GLY A 181 0.15 1.37 -4.78
CA GLY A 181 0.41 1.64 -6.18
C GLY A 181 1.90 1.76 -6.51
N SER A 182 2.19 2.33 -7.68
CA SER A 182 3.55 2.49 -8.21
C SER A 182 3.77 3.90 -8.76
N TYR A 183 5.03 4.32 -8.85
CA TYR A 183 5.43 5.53 -9.56
C TYR A 183 6.32 5.17 -10.75
N THR A 184 6.38 6.07 -11.73
CA THR A 184 7.23 5.91 -12.92
C THR A 184 8.03 7.18 -13.14
N LEU A 185 9.30 7.03 -13.46
CA LEU A 185 10.15 8.13 -13.90
C LEU A 185 10.28 8.08 -15.43
N SER A 186 9.69 9.06 -16.12
CA SER A 186 9.79 9.18 -17.58
C SER A 186 11.25 9.36 -18.03
N GLY A 187 11.67 8.64 -19.08
CA GLY A 187 13.06 8.62 -19.55
C GLY A 187 13.93 7.53 -18.92
N CYS A 188 13.39 6.77 -17.96
CA CYS A 188 13.97 5.52 -17.48
C CYS A 188 13.23 4.33 -18.09
N SER A 189 13.83 3.69 -19.10
CA SER A 189 13.35 2.39 -19.59
C SER A 189 13.92 1.28 -18.72
N PRO A 190 13.09 0.56 -17.95
CA PRO A 190 13.56 -0.59 -17.19
C PRO A 190 14.00 -1.70 -18.14
N VAL A 191 15.24 -2.15 -17.99
CA VAL A 191 15.73 -3.35 -18.67
C VAL A 191 15.65 -4.51 -17.69
N LYS A 192 15.13 -5.64 -18.17
CA LYS A 192 15.00 -6.87 -17.39
C LYS A 192 16.41 -7.40 -17.11
N GLU A 193 16.85 -7.37 -15.85
CA GLU A 193 18.25 -7.65 -15.50
C GLU A 193 18.38 -9.09 -14.96
N LYS A 194 17.43 -9.54 -14.15
CA LYS A 194 17.50 -10.87 -13.52
C LYS A 194 16.13 -11.42 -13.15
N GLU A 195 15.94 -12.73 -13.29
CA GLU A 195 14.77 -13.43 -12.80
C GLU A 195 15.07 -14.05 -11.42
N TYR A 196 14.26 -13.72 -10.41
CA TYR A 196 14.31 -14.36 -9.10
C TYR A 196 13.19 -15.41 -9.01
N PRO A 197 13.51 -16.70 -8.77
CA PRO A 197 12.54 -17.79 -8.81
C PRO A 197 11.29 -17.56 -7.94
N HIS A 198 11.45 -16.90 -6.80
CA HIS A 198 10.39 -16.68 -5.80
C HIS A 198 9.95 -15.22 -5.61
N HIS A 199 10.65 -14.24 -6.23
CA HIS A 199 10.43 -12.82 -5.96
C HIS A 199 10.04 -12.00 -7.20
N GLY A 200 10.02 -12.60 -8.39
CA GLY A 200 9.66 -11.88 -9.62
C GLY A 200 10.87 -11.48 -10.45
N TRP A 201 10.72 -10.41 -11.23
CA TRP A 201 11.75 -9.90 -12.13
C TRP A 201 12.39 -8.65 -11.55
N LEU A 202 13.71 -8.61 -11.47
CA LEU A 202 14.46 -7.40 -11.18
C LEU A 202 14.60 -6.61 -12.47
N PHE A 203 14.08 -5.39 -12.43
CA PHE A 203 14.25 -4.42 -13.49
C PHE A 203 15.19 -3.33 -12.99
N ARG A 204 16.17 -2.98 -13.81
CA ARG A 204 17.08 -1.88 -13.54
C ARG A 204 17.03 -0.88 -14.68
N CYS A 205 16.90 0.39 -14.33
CA CYS A 205 17.04 1.45 -15.32
C CYS A 205 18.53 1.65 -15.63
N LEU A 206 18.95 1.43 -16.86
CA LEU A 206 20.33 1.65 -17.29
C LEU A 206 20.78 3.12 -17.20
N ASN A 207 19.82 4.05 -17.16
CA ASN A 207 20.09 5.49 -17.19
C ASN A 207 20.31 6.10 -15.80
N CYS A 208 19.62 5.61 -14.76
CA CYS A 208 19.74 6.14 -13.38
C CYS A 208 20.11 5.09 -12.33
N GLY A 209 20.23 3.81 -12.71
CA GLY A 209 20.54 2.72 -11.80
C GLY A 209 19.41 2.30 -10.86
N TYR A 210 18.22 2.89 -10.97
CA TYR A 210 17.06 2.54 -10.13
C TYR A 210 16.62 1.10 -10.37
N GLU A 211 16.54 0.32 -9.29
CA GLU A 211 16.10 -1.07 -9.28
C GLU A 211 14.68 -1.17 -8.72
N PHE A 212 13.82 -1.92 -9.39
CA PHE A 212 12.54 -2.33 -8.81
C PHE A 212 12.20 -3.77 -9.18
N ILE A 213 11.49 -4.43 -8.28
CA ILE A 213 11.08 -5.82 -8.43
C ILE A 213 9.63 -5.83 -8.90
N HIS A 214 9.38 -6.43 -10.06
CA HIS A 214 8.02 -6.67 -10.54
C HIS A 214 7.61 -8.10 -10.17
N PRO A 215 6.55 -8.29 -9.37
CA PRO A 215 6.13 -9.63 -8.96
C PRO A 215 5.75 -10.48 -10.18
N LYS A 216 6.06 -11.78 -10.11
CA LYS A 216 5.60 -12.75 -11.11
C LYS A 216 4.08 -12.79 -11.06
N ARG A 217 3.40 -12.35 -12.14
CA ARG A 217 1.99 -12.69 -12.34
C ARG A 217 1.91 -14.20 -12.46
N HIS A 218 1.30 -14.86 -11.49
CA HIS A 218 0.86 -16.23 -11.66
C HIS A 218 -0.23 -16.25 -12.74
N PRO A 219 -0.13 -17.12 -13.77
CA PRO A 219 -1.25 -17.35 -14.67
C PRO A 219 -2.42 -17.90 -13.85
N GLU A 220 -3.59 -17.31 -14.02
CA GLU A 220 -4.89 -17.83 -13.53
C GLU A 220 -5.21 -19.20 -14.13
#